data_AF-A0A2N3LCW5-F1
#
_entry.id   AF-A0A2N3LCW5-F1
#
_cell.length_a   1.000
_cell.length_b   1.000
_cell.length_c   1.000
_cell.angle_alpha   90.00
_cell.angle_beta   90.00
_cell.angle_gamma   90.00
#
_symmetry.space_group_name_H-M   'P 1'
#
loop_
_entity.id
_entity.type
_entity.pdbx_description
1 polymer ?
#
loop_
_entity_poly.entity_id
_entity_poly.type
_entity_poly.pdbx_seq_one_letter_code
_entity_poly.pdbx_strand_id
1 'polypeptide(L)'
;MCIATKYLNELESMISNIEKDFQKLREEAQKYDKELAEYYHTVEHKVFNAAEGYYIAKELQILLRKRRLVKNELSSMDSLIKTLGLGNLHNKLTHSTKHVEKVRKKNKDYTEGWDIDSTFVDELILH
;
A
#
# COMPACT_ATOMS: atom_id res chain seq x y z
N MET A 1 6.90 -6.86 25.53
CA MET A 1 6.00 -7.24 24.41
C MET A 1 6.86 -8.07 23.49
N CYS A 2 6.57 -9.35 23.23
CA CYS A 2 7.50 -10.22 22.51
C CYS A 2 8.01 -9.60 21.20
N ILE A 3 9.32 -9.63 20.99
CA ILE A 3 10.03 -9.11 19.81
C ILE A 3 9.41 -9.59 18.49
N ALA A 4 8.99 -10.85 18.41
CA ALA A 4 8.33 -11.38 17.22
C ALA A 4 7.00 -10.66 16.94
N THR A 5 6.19 -10.37 17.98
CA THR A 5 4.94 -9.60 17.83
C THR A 5 5.21 -8.19 17.31
N LYS A 6 6.31 -7.54 17.75
CA LYS A 6 6.70 -6.22 17.23
C LYS A 6 6.92 -6.26 15.71
N TYR A 7 7.77 -7.16 15.22
CA TYR A 7 8.07 -7.25 13.78
C TYR A 7 6.86 -7.72 12.96
N LEU A 8 6.03 -8.62 13.50
CA LEU A 8 4.79 -9.03 12.83
C LEU A 8 3.84 -7.85 12.64
N ASN A 9 3.68 -6.99 13.65
CA ASN A 9 2.84 -5.79 13.55
C ASN A 9 3.41 -4.77 12.55
N GLU A 10 4.73 -4.59 12.52
CA GLU A 10 5.39 -3.72 11.53
C GLU A 10 5.17 -4.22 10.10
N LEU A 11 5.30 -5.53 9.87
CA LEU A 11 5.01 -6.16 8.58
C LEU A 11 3.53 -6.01 8.19
N GLU A 12 2.61 -6.21 9.14
CA GLU A 12 1.17 -6.07 8.89
C GLU A 12 0.82 -4.63 8.48
N SER A 13 1.36 -3.65 9.20
CA SER A 13 1.21 -2.23 8.88
C SER A 13 1.75 -1.91 7.49
N MET A 14 2.94 -2.42 7.15
CA MET A 14 3.55 -2.20 5.84
C MET A 14 2.70 -2.79 4.70
N ILE A 15 2.21 -4.03 4.87
CA ILE A 15 1.30 -4.68 3.92
C ILE A 15 0.04 -3.84 3.71
N SER A 16 -0.59 -3.40 4.80
CA SER A 16 -1.79 -2.56 4.73
C SER A 16 -1.53 -1.24 4.01
N ASN A 17 -0.38 -0.62 4.23
CA ASN A 17 -0.01 0.63 3.57
C ASN A 17 0.21 0.43 2.06
N ILE A 18 0.88 -0.66 1.66
CA ILE A 18 1.07 -1.00 0.24
C ILE A 18 -0.29 -1.15 -0.45
N GLU A 19 -1.23 -1.88 0.15
CA GLU A 19 -2.57 -2.06 -0.41
C GLU A 19 -3.35 -0.75 -0.53
N LYS A 20 -3.29 0.10 0.51
CA LYS A 20 -3.93 1.42 0.50
C LYS A 20 -3.38 2.32 -0.59
N ASP A 21 -2.06 2.40 -0.72
CA ASP A 21 -1.43 3.29 -1.70
C ASP A 21 -1.63 2.78 -3.13
N PHE A 22 -1.61 1.46 -3.34
CA PHE A 22 -1.99 0.86 -4.62
C PHE A 22 -3.43 1.21 -5.01
N GLN A 23 -4.37 1.12 -4.06
CA GLN A 23 -5.77 1.47 -4.31
C GLN A 23 -5.96 2.96 -4.62
N LYS A 24 -5.29 3.86 -3.90
CA LYS A 24 -5.30 5.30 -4.21
C LYS A 24 -4.78 5.60 -5.61
N LEU A 25 -3.66 4.98 -6.02
CA LEU A 25 -3.10 5.15 -7.36
C LEU A 25 -4.08 4.67 -8.43
N ARG A 26 -4.81 3.58 -8.17
CA ARG A 26 -5.83 3.06 -9.08
C ARG A 26 -7.00 4.03 -9.23
N GLU A 27 -7.47 4.60 -8.13
CA GLU A 27 -8.54 5.61 -8.12
C GLU A 27 -8.11 6.88 -8.86
N GLU A 28 -6.90 7.35 -8.63
CA GLU A 28 -6.37 8.53 -9.31
C GLU A 28 -6.18 8.28 -10.81
N ALA A 29 -5.74 7.08 -11.21
CA ALA A 29 -5.69 6.68 -12.63
C ALA A 29 -7.08 6.70 -13.29
N GLN A 30 -8.12 6.23 -12.58
CA GLN A 30 -9.50 6.28 -13.06
C GLN A 30 -10.02 7.71 -13.19
N LYS A 31 -9.68 8.58 -12.24
CA LYS A 31 -10.03 10.01 -12.30
C LYS A 31 -9.44 10.66 -13.54
N TYR A 32 -8.16 10.44 -13.82
CA TYR A 32 -7.54 10.93 -15.05
C TYR A 32 -8.18 10.36 -16.32
N ASP A 33 -8.59 9.08 -16.32
CA ASP A 33 -9.29 8.49 -17.46
C ASP A 33 -10.67 9.15 -17.69
N LYS A 34 -11.37 9.57 -16.62
CA LYS A 34 -12.63 10.35 -16.73
C LYS A 34 -12.40 11.76 -17.25
N GLU A 35 -11.44 12.49 -16.68
CA GLU A 35 -11.08 13.84 -17.14
C GLU A 35 -10.67 13.82 -18.62
N LEU A 36 -9.93 12.79 -19.04
CA LEU A 36 -9.53 12.62 -20.44
C LEU A 36 -10.74 12.48 -21.38
N ALA A 37 -11.75 11.71 -20.96
CA ALA A 37 -12.98 11.54 -21.72
C ALA A 37 -13.75 12.86 -21.88
N GLU A 38 -13.78 13.71 -20.85
CA GLU A 38 -14.39 15.04 -20.91
C GLU A 38 -13.66 15.97 -21.90
N TYR A 39 -12.32 15.92 -21.94
CA TYR A 39 -11.55 16.66 -22.94
C TYR A 39 -11.83 16.18 -24.36
N TYR A 40 -11.91 14.86 -24.58
CA TYR A 40 -12.26 14.33 -25.90
C TYR A 40 -13.66 14.74 -26.34
N HIS A 41 -14.65 14.67 -25.45
CA HIS A 41 -16.00 15.14 -25.73
C HIS A 41 -16.02 16.64 -26.06
N THR A 42 -15.22 17.46 -25.37
CA THR A 42 -15.09 18.89 -25.66
C THR A 42 -14.53 19.13 -27.07
N VAL A 43 -13.48 18.39 -27.44
CA VAL A 43 -12.88 18.48 -28.78
C VAL A 43 -13.84 18.02 -29.87
N GLU A 44 -14.65 17.01 -29.61
CA GLU A 44 -15.62 16.47 -30.56
C GLU A 44 -16.80 17.42 -30.83
N HIS A 45 -17.30 18.11 -29.80
CA HIS A 45 -18.54 18.89 -29.90
C HIS A 45 -18.34 20.40 -30.02
N LYS A 46 -17.18 20.94 -29.65
CA LYS A 46 -16.93 22.39 -29.67
C LYS A 46 -16.19 22.80 -30.94
N VAL A 47 -16.73 23.79 -31.65
CA VAL A 47 -15.97 24.53 -32.66
C VAL A 47 -15.09 25.54 -31.92
N PHE A 48 -13.79 25.51 -32.18
CA PHE A 48 -12.80 26.39 -31.56
C PHE A 48 -11.88 27.02 -32.61
N ASN A 49 -11.41 28.23 -32.32
CA ASN A 49 -10.40 28.88 -33.14
C ASN A 49 -8.98 28.36 -32.82
N ALA A 50 -7.98 28.82 -33.56
CA ALA A 50 -6.61 28.35 -33.40
C ALA A 50 -6.01 28.62 -32.00
N ALA A 51 -6.32 29.76 -31.39
CA ALA A 51 -5.83 30.09 -30.05
C ALA A 51 -6.46 29.19 -28.99
N GLU A 52 -7.78 29.00 -29.05
CA GLU A 52 -8.53 28.08 -28.18
C GLU A 52 -8.03 26.63 -28.33
N GLY A 53 -7.81 26.18 -29.58
CA GLY A 53 -7.27 24.86 -29.86
C GLY A 53 -5.88 24.64 -29.25
N TYR A 54 -5.02 25.67 -29.27
CA TYR A 54 -3.72 25.61 -28.60
C TYR A 54 -3.85 25.43 -27.08
N TYR A 55 -4.75 26.17 -26.42
CA TYR A 55 -4.98 26.02 -24.98
C TYR A 55 -5.49 24.61 -24.64
N ILE A 56 -6.49 24.12 -25.37
CA ILE A 56 -7.04 22.76 -25.19
C ILE A 56 -5.94 21.71 -25.35
N ALA A 57 -5.14 21.81 -26.41
CA ALA A 57 -4.05 20.87 -26.66
C ALA A 57 -2.99 20.89 -25.55
N LYS A 58 -2.67 22.07 -25.02
CA LYS A 58 -1.69 22.24 -23.92
C LYS A 58 -2.21 21.63 -22.62
N GLU A 59 -3.47 21.86 -22.28
CA GLU A 59 -4.11 21.28 -21.10
C GLU A 59 -4.20 19.75 -21.20
N LEU A 60 -4.62 19.25 -22.36
CA LEU A 60 -4.65 17.82 -22.65
C LEU A 60 -3.25 17.19 -22.53
N GLN A 61 -2.21 17.85 -23.01
CA GLN A 61 -0.83 17.38 -22.88
C GLN A 61 -0.42 17.26 -21.40
N ILE A 62 -0.76 18.23 -20.57
CA ILE A 62 -0.48 18.20 -19.12
C ILE A 62 -1.22 17.03 -18.48
N LEU A 63 -2.50 16.86 -18.80
CA LEU A 63 -3.34 15.78 -18.28
C LEU A 63 -2.76 14.40 -18.63
N LEU A 64 -2.39 14.20 -19.89
CA LEU A 64 -1.77 12.96 -20.38
C LEU A 64 -0.45 12.65 -19.66
N ARG A 65 0.37 13.68 -19.39
CA ARG A 65 1.62 13.51 -18.63
C ARG A 65 1.37 13.11 -17.18
N LYS A 66 0.45 13.77 -16.49
CA LYS A 66 0.07 13.41 -15.11
C LYS A 66 -0.45 11.98 -15.03
N ARG A 67 -1.37 11.61 -15.93
CA ARG A 67 -1.89 10.25 -16.07
C ARG A 67 -0.78 9.23 -16.28
N ARG A 68 0.22 9.54 -17.12
CA ARG A 68 1.34 8.64 -17.40
C ARG A 68 2.19 8.38 -16.16
N LEU A 69 2.46 9.42 -15.36
CA LEU A 69 3.20 9.26 -14.10
C LEU A 69 2.47 8.32 -13.14
N VAL A 70 1.16 8.51 -12.95
CA VAL A 70 0.36 7.63 -12.08
C VAL A 70 0.29 6.19 -12.59
N LYS A 71 0.10 5.99 -13.90
CA LYS A 71 0.06 4.62 -14.46
C LYS A 71 1.42 3.91 -14.37
N ASN A 72 2.51 4.63 -14.52
CA ASN A 72 3.85 4.07 -14.32
C ASN A 72 4.03 3.61 -12.86
N GLU A 73 3.67 4.46 -11.89
CA GLU A 73 3.78 4.12 -10.47
C GLU A 73 2.87 2.94 -10.09
N LEU A 74 1.64 2.91 -10.61
CA LEU A 74 0.72 1.80 -10.42
C LEU A 74 1.31 0.48 -10.96
N SER A 75 2.02 0.53 -12.10
CA SER A 75 2.70 -0.63 -12.67
C SER A 75 3.88 -1.10 -11.80
N SER A 76 4.64 -0.16 -11.21
CA SER A 76 5.71 -0.47 -10.27
C SER A 76 5.16 -1.16 -9.02
N MET A 77 4.07 -0.63 -8.47
CA MET A 77 3.39 -1.20 -7.31
C MET A 77 2.77 -2.57 -7.60
N ASP A 78 2.12 -2.76 -8.75
CA ASP A 78 1.61 -4.07 -9.18
C ASP A 78 2.73 -5.11 -9.29
N SER A 79 3.89 -4.71 -9.82
CA SER A 79 5.08 -5.56 -9.91
C SER A 79 5.62 -5.93 -8.52
N LEU A 80 5.68 -4.96 -7.60
CA LEU A 80 6.05 -5.20 -6.20
C LEU A 80 5.08 -6.19 -5.54
N ILE A 81 3.77 -5.97 -5.71
CA ILE A 81 2.72 -6.79 -5.09
C ILE A 81 2.81 -8.25 -5.56
N LYS A 82 3.01 -8.45 -6.86
CA LYS A 82 3.19 -9.78 -7.48
C LYS A 82 4.46 -10.45 -7.01
N THR A 83 5.58 -9.72 -6.99
CA THR A 83 6.90 -10.24 -6.59
C THR A 83 6.92 -10.69 -5.14
N LEU A 84 6.33 -9.88 -4.24
CA LEU A 84 6.22 -10.23 -2.82
C LEU A 84 5.13 -11.27 -2.54
N GLY A 85 4.20 -11.46 -3.49
CA GLY A 85 3.07 -12.35 -3.31
C GLY A 85 2.24 -11.94 -2.09
N LEU A 86 1.85 -10.67 -1.99
CA LEU A 86 1.22 -10.07 -0.79
C LEU A 86 0.05 -10.89 -0.24
N GLY A 87 -0.80 -11.47 -1.09
CA GLY A 87 -1.89 -12.34 -0.62
C GLY A 87 -1.38 -13.58 0.14
N ASN A 88 -0.31 -14.21 -0.34
CA ASN A 88 0.33 -15.33 0.35
C ASN A 88 1.08 -14.86 1.60
N LEU A 89 1.71 -13.69 1.53
CA LEU A 89 2.43 -13.10 2.66
C LEU A 89 1.49 -12.79 3.82
N HIS A 90 0.32 -12.21 3.55
CA HIS A 90 -0.70 -11.93 4.55
C HIS A 90 -1.21 -13.22 5.24
N ASN A 91 -1.46 -14.28 4.47
CA ASN A 91 -1.84 -15.58 5.02
C ASN A 91 -0.74 -16.20 5.91
N LYS A 92 0.53 -16.07 5.49
CA LYS A 92 1.68 -16.52 6.31
C LYS A 92 1.80 -15.69 7.58
N LEU A 93 1.61 -14.38 7.49
CA LEU A 93 1.70 -13.46 8.61
C LEU A 93 0.63 -13.77 9.66
N THR A 94 -0.63 -13.92 9.26
CA THR A 94 -1.73 -14.28 10.16
C THR A 94 -1.51 -15.63 10.85
N HIS A 95 -0.92 -16.61 10.16
CA HIS A 95 -0.56 -17.89 10.77
C HIS A 95 0.56 -17.73 11.81
N SER A 96 1.60 -16.97 11.49
CA SER A 96 2.70 -16.65 12.41
C SER A 96 2.21 -15.90 13.64
N THR A 97 1.30 -14.93 13.49
CA THR A 97 0.70 -14.20 14.62
C THR A 97 -0.02 -15.15 15.57
N LYS A 98 -0.87 -16.05 15.05
CA LYS A 98 -1.55 -17.07 15.87
C LYS A 98 -0.57 -18.01 16.58
N HIS A 99 0.54 -18.36 15.92
CA HIS A 99 1.56 -19.20 16.52
C HIS A 99 2.27 -18.48 17.67
N VAL A 100 2.70 -17.24 17.46
CA VAL A 100 3.36 -16.41 18.48
C VAL A 100 2.43 -16.18 19.68
N GLU A 101 1.14 -15.95 19.47
CA GLU A 101 0.16 -15.84 20.55
C GLU A 101 0.05 -17.12 21.38
N LYS A 102 0.02 -18.29 20.73
CA LYS A 102 0.00 -19.58 21.43
C LYS A 102 1.26 -19.79 22.26
N VAL A 103 2.44 -19.49 21.71
CA VAL A 103 3.71 -19.60 22.42
C VAL A 103 3.75 -18.63 23.60
N ARG A 104 3.28 -17.40 23.39
CA ARG A 104 3.19 -16.38 24.45
C ARG A 104 2.30 -16.84 25.61
N LYS A 105 1.15 -17.45 25.31
CA LYS A 105 0.27 -18.01 26.34
C LYS A 105 0.97 -19.10 27.14
N LYS A 106 1.61 -20.07 26.47
CA LYS A 106 2.39 -21.13 27.13
C LYS A 106 3.51 -20.58 28.01
N ASN A 107 4.23 -19.55 27.53
CA ASN A 107 5.29 -18.92 28.33
C ASN A 107 4.73 -18.22 29.57
N LYS A 108 3.58 -17.55 29.44
CA LYS A 108 2.90 -16.93 30.58
C LYS A 108 2.48 -17.97 31.62
N ASP A 109 1.93 -19.10 31.16
CA ASP A 109 1.55 -20.21 32.03
C ASP A 109 2.80 -20.83 32.71
N TYR A 110 3.95 -20.88 32.04
CA TYR A 110 5.21 -21.38 32.60
C TYR A 110 5.82 -20.47 33.67
N THR A 111 5.73 -19.15 33.49
CA THR A 111 6.25 -18.17 34.45
C THR A 111 5.25 -17.79 35.53
N GLU A 112 4.08 -18.42 35.59
CA GLU A 112 3.05 -18.12 36.57
C GLU A 112 3.55 -18.41 38.00
N GLY A 113 3.51 -17.40 38.86
CA GLY A 113 4.02 -17.49 40.24
C GLY A 113 5.52 -17.26 40.40
N TRP A 114 6.23 -16.92 39.31
CA TRP A 114 7.65 -16.52 39.32
C TRP A 114 7.76 -15.01 39.15
N ASP A 115 8.73 -14.37 39.81
CA ASP A 115 9.03 -12.93 39.65
C ASP A 115 9.86 -12.66 38.38
N ILE A 116 9.51 -13.34 37.29
CA ILE A 116 10.19 -13.28 36.00
C ILE A 116 9.12 -13.23 34.91
N ASP A 117 9.24 -12.28 33.99
CA ASP A 117 8.36 -12.18 32.83
C ASP A 117 9.15 -12.09 31.51
N SER A 118 8.41 -11.98 30.40
CA SER A 118 9.00 -11.91 29.06
C SER A 118 9.80 -10.63 28.76
N THR A 119 9.77 -9.61 29.62
CA THR A 119 10.45 -8.32 29.38
C THR A 119 11.96 -8.42 29.55
N PHE A 120 12.46 -9.34 30.37
CA PHE A 120 13.89 -9.63 30.48
C PHE A 120 14.53 -10.02 29.13
N VAL A 121 13.77 -10.69 28.25
CA VAL A 121 14.25 -11.03 26.89
C VAL A 121 14.30 -9.80 25.99
N ASP A 122 13.37 -8.86 26.15
CA ASP A 122 13.38 -7.60 25.40
C ASP A 122 14.62 -6.75 25.78
N GLU A 123 15.02 -6.76 27.06
CA GLU A 123 16.23 -6.07 27.58
C GLU A 123 17.53 -6.68 27.05
N LEU A 124 17.58 -8.00 26.86
CA LEU A 124 18.73 -8.74 26.31
C LEU A 124 19.11 -8.36 24.87
N ILE A 125 18.17 -7.79 24.11
CA ILE A 125 18.37 -7.42 22.69
C ILE A 125 18.47 -5.89 22.51
N LEU A 126 18.03 -5.10 23.50
CA LEU A 126 18.09 -3.63 23.49
C LEU A 126 19.36 -3.06 24.15
N HIS A 127 20.22 -3.92 24.71
CA HIS A 127 21.56 -3.64 25.21
C HIS A 127 22.63 -4.37 24.39
#